data_AF-A0A957C2F1-F1
#
_entry.id   AF-A0A957C2F1-F1
#
_cell.length_a   1.000
_cell.length_b   1.000
_cell.length_c   1.000
_cell.angle_alpha   90.00
_cell.angle_beta   90.00
_cell.angle_gamma   90.00
#
_symmetry.space_group_name_H-M   'P 1'
#
loop_
_entity.id
_entity.type
_entity.pdbx_description
1 polymer ?
#
loop_
_entity_poly.entity_id
_entity_poly.type
_entity_poly.pdbx_seq_one_letter_code
_entity_poly.pdbx_strand_id
1 'polypeptide(L)'
;VVLVGPACASACEFLAYQLSANGRATVVGQYASGGLAGGWTPLYMPDDVEFALPTNRDISAETGEIIIEGIGIQPDVRVPVDVETVFSTGDPVLEAAVAYLEEATTVPTEDAGEIGYEEEVTGSLSEGVRVRYTFSIQAGEATNIFLSSDDFDTYLRIYDSSGESILVENDDLGEGTFNSGVSIPGLSDDLDVIVEVSAYNDEGSGTYTLTVTPNDAP
;
A
#
# COMPACT_ATOMS: atom_id res chain seq x y z
N VAL A 1 -2.92 -7.99 4.79
CA VAL A 1 -3.27 -9.24 4.08
C VAL A 1 -2.72 -10.44 4.84
N VAL A 2 -3.40 -11.60 4.77
CA VAL A 2 -2.90 -12.90 5.24
C VAL A 2 -3.07 -13.95 4.13
N LEU A 3 -2.05 -14.78 3.91
CA LEU A 3 -2.12 -15.87 2.94
C LEU A 3 -2.55 -17.15 3.66
N VAL A 4 -3.61 -17.78 3.15
CA VAL A 4 -4.16 -19.01 3.71
C VAL A 4 -4.18 -20.11 2.65
N GLY A 5 -3.90 -21.33 3.10
CA GLY A 5 -4.04 -22.54 2.29
C GLY A 5 -4.40 -23.73 3.17
N PRO A 6 -4.62 -24.91 2.55
CA PRO A 6 -5.18 -26.08 3.23
C PRO A 6 -4.27 -26.67 4.32
N ALA A 7 -2.98 -26.33 4.31
CA ALA A 7 -2.03 -26.73 5.34
C ALA A 7 -2.14 -25.89 6.63
N CYS A 8 -2.82 -24.74 6.59
CA CYS A 8 -3.12 -24.00 7.81
C CYS A 8 -4.22 -24.74 8.59
N ALA A 9 -3.87 -25.26 9.76
CA ALA A 9 -4.77 -25.93 10.67
C ALA A 9 -4.48 -25.50 12.12
N SER A 10 -5.50 -25.52 12.99
CA SER A 10 -5.38 -25.17 14.41
C SER A 10 -5.02 -23.69 14.64
N ALA A 11 -3.97 -23.38 15.37
CA ALA A 11 -3.67 -22.02 15.84
C ALA A 11 -3.58 -20.95 14.73
N CYS A 12 -3.09 -21.29 13.53
CA CYS A 12 -3.02 -20.33 12.43
C CYS A 12 -4.42 -19.94 11.92
N GLU A 13 -5.41 -20.83 12.04
CA GLU A 13 -6.79 -20.55 11.64
C GLU A 13 -7.43 -19.56 12.60
N PHE A 14 -7.16 -19.69 13.90
CA PHE A 14 -7.60 -18.70 14.89
C PHE A 14 -7.00 -17.33 14.61
N LEU A 15 -5.72 -17.25 14.30
CA LEU A 15 -5.07 -15.99 13.94
C LEU A 15 -5.71 -15.38 12.69
N ALA A 16 -5.85 -16.16 11.62
CA ALA A 16 -6.44 -15.69 10.36
C ALA A 16 -7.90 -15.24 10.55
N TYR A 17 -8.71 -16.00 11.29
CA TYR A 17 -10.08 -15.63 11.63
C TYR A 17 -10.15 -14.30 12.39
N GLN A 18 -9.33 -14.14 13.44
CA GLN A 18 -9.37 -12.92 14.24
C GLN A 18 -8.91 -11.70 13.44
N LEU A 19 -7.93 -11.85 12.55
CA LEU A 19 -7.51 -10.76 11.69
C LEU A 19 -8.58 -10.37 10.68
N SER A 20 -9.25 -11.32 10.02
CA SER A 20 -10.28 -11.03 9.03
C SER A 20 -11.58 -10.53 9.66
N ALA A 21 -12.08 -11.19 10.70
CA ALA A 21 -13.33 -10.84 11.36
C ALA A 21 -13.31 -9.44 12.01
N ASN A 22 -12.13 -8.91 12.35
CA ASN A 22 -11.96 -7.56 12.88
C ASN A 22 -11.56 -6.53 11.81
N GLY A 23 -11.63 -6.88 10.52
CA GLY A 23 -11.28 -5.98 9.41
C GLY A 23 -9.80 -5.57 9.39
N ARG A 24 -8.92 -6.38 9.99
CA ARG A 24 -7.47 -6.10 10.10
C ARG A 24 -6.66 -6.72 8.97
N ALA A 25 -7.20 -7.70 8.26
CA ALA A 25 -6.56 -8.28 7.10
C ALA A 25 -7.57 -8.89 6.13
N THR A 26 -7.33 -8.71 4.84
CA THR A 26 -7.93 -9.49 3.75
C THR A 26 -7.23 -10.85 3.64
N VAL A 27 -8.01 -11.93 3.53
CA VAL A 27 -7.53 -13.30 3.35
C VAL A 27 -7.36 -13.58 1.85
N VAL A 28 -6.18 -14.01 1.44
CA VAL A 28 -5.85 -14.37 0.05
C VAL A 28 -5.45 -15.84 -0.01
N GLY A 29 -5.96 -16.58 -0.99
CA GLY A 29 -5.64 -18.00 -1.14
C GLY A 29 -6.39 -18.68 -2.28
N GLN A 30 -5.90 -19.85 -2.69
CA GLN A 30 -6.60 -20.71 -3.67
C GLN A 30 -7.72 -21.53 -3.02
N TYR A 31 -7.50 -21.96 -1.77
CA TYR A 31 -8.40 -22.81 -1.00
C TYR A 31 -8.60 -22.24 0.40
N ALA A 32 -9.63 -22.75 1.08
CA ALA A 32 -9.79 -22.51 2.50
C ALA A 32 -8.68 -23.17 3.32
N SER A 33 -8.54 -22.76 4.59
CA SER A 33 -7.73 -23.50 5.57
C SER A 33 -8.31 -24.89 5.87
N GLY A 34 -7.61 -25.69 6.66
CA GLY A 34 -7.95 -27.09 6.94
C GLY A 34 -9.26 -27.30 7.71
N GLY A 35 -9.78 -26.28 8.40
CA GLY A 35 -11.02 -26.33 9.16
C GLY A 35 -10.92 -27.21 10.41
N LEU A 36 -9.78 -27.19 11.10
CA LEU A 36 -9.46 -28.08 12.23
C LEU A 36 -9.20 -27.32 13.54
N ALA A 37 -9.58 -26.05 13.60
CA ALA A 37 -9.43 -25.24 14.79
C ALA A 37 -10.33 -25.73 15.91
N GLY A 38 -9.76 -25.81 17.11
CA GLY A 38 -10.41 -26.29 18.31
C GLY A 38 -9.39 -26.72 19.34
N GLY A 39 -9.86 -26.87 20.57
CA GLY A 39 -9.16 -27.45 21.69
C GLY A 39 -9.27 -28.96 21.65
N TRP A 40 -8.18 -29.61 22.03
CA TRP A 40 -8.12 -31.06 22.18
C TRP A 40 -7.54 -31.41 23.54
N THR A 41 -7.90 -32.58 24.04
CA THR A 41 -7.38 -33.11 25.31
C THR A 41 -6.81 -34.51 25.08
N PRO A 42 -5.58 -34.79 25.55
CA PRO A 42 -5.03 -36.13 25.53
C PRO A 42 -5.73 -37.02 26.56
N LEU A 43 -5.98 -38.27 26.17
CA LEU A 43 -6.46 -39.34 27.02
C LEU A 43 -5.42 -40.45 27.01
N TYR A 44 -4.84 -40.68 28.18
CA TYR A 44 -3.81 -41.69 28.40
C TYR A 44 -4.45 -43.01 28.82
N MET A 45 -4.11 -44.07 28.10
CA MET A 45 -4.58 -45.43 28.34
C MET A 45 -3.42 -46.30 28.87
N PRO A 46 -3.71 -47.49 29.44
CA PRO A 46 -2.67 -48.48 29.70
C PRO A 46 -1.86 -48.81 28.44
N ASP A 47 -0.67 -49.39 28.64
CA ASP A 47 0.25 -49.80 27.57
C ASP A 47 0.77 -48.64 26.70
N ASP A 48 0.95 -47.45 27.29
CA ASP A 48 1.50 -46.25 26.64
C ASP A 48 0.72 -45.79 25.39
N VAL A 49 -0.57 -46.09 25.33
CA VAL A 49 -1.44 -45.61 24.26
C VAL A 49 -2.05 -44.26 24.61
N GLU A 50 -1.91 -43.28 23.73
CA GLU A 50 -2.50 -41.94 23.85
C GLU A 50 -3.47 -41.70 22.70
N PHE A 51 -4.62 -41.10 23.00
CA PHE A 51 -5.52 -40.57 21.98
C PHE A 51 -5.98 -39.15 22.32
N ALA A 52 -6.14 -38.31 21.31
CA ALA A 52 -6.66 -36.95 21.46
C ALA A 52 -8.14 -36.91 21.07
N LEU A 53 -8.96 -36.25 21.89
CA LEU A 53 -10.34 -35.90 21.53
C LEU A 53 -10.52 -34.38 21.46
N PRO A 54 -11.29 -33.86 20.49
CA PRO A 54 -11.72 -32.48 20.50
C PRO A 54 -12.64 -32.23 21.71
N THR A 55 -12.42 -31.14 22.43
CA THR A 55 -13.12 -30.82 23.69
C THR A 55 -13.89 -29.52 23.65
N ASN A 56 -13.66 -28.68 22.64
CA ASN A 56 -14.46 -27.50 22.41
C ASN A 56 -14.73 -27.31 20.91
N ARG A 57 -15.63 -26.37 20.62
CA ARG A 57 -15.96 -25.91 19.28
C ARG A 57 -16.18 -24.41 19.35
N ASP A 58 -15.52 -23.69 18.48
CA ASP A 58 -15.69 -22.25 18.38
C ASP A 58 -16.88 -21.91 17.49
N ILE A 59 -17.71 -20.99 17.98
CA ILE A 59 -18.93 -20.53 17.31
C ILE A 59 -18.98 -19.00 17.30
N SER A 60 -19.73 -18.44 16.36
CA SER A 60 -20.04 -17.02 16.34
C SER A 60 -20.93 -16.67 17.53
N ALA A 61 -20.56 -15.62 18.27
CA ALA A 61 -21.40 -15.11 19.35
C ALA A 61 -22.70 -14.46 18.84
N GLU A 62 -22.73 -14.02 17.58
CA GLU A 62 -23.89 -13.37 16.96
C GLU A 62 -24.86 -14.39 16.36
N THR A 63 -24.35 -15.32 15.54
CA THR A 63 -25.20 -16.27 14.79
C THR A 63 -25.32 -17.63 15.46
N GLY A 64 -24.39 -17.97 16.37
CA GLY A 64 -24.29 -19.31 16.96
C GLY A 64 -23.74 -20.37 16.00
N GLU A 65 -23.36 -20.00 14.77
CA GLU A 65 -22.85 -20.91 13.76
C GLU A 65 -21.37 -21.24 13.97
N ILE A 66 -20.95 -22.38 13.42
CA ILE A 66 -19.54 -22.80 13.43
C ILE A 66 -18.73 -21.83 12.57
N ILE A 67 -17.60 -21.37 13.10
CA ILE A 67 -16.77 -20.36 12.42
C ILE A 67 -15.58 -20.96 11.64
N ILE A 68 -15.05 -22.11 12.06
CA ILE A 68 -13.84 -22.69 11.46
C ILE A 68 -13.96 -24.20 11.24
N GLU A 69 -14.41 -24.97 12.24
CA GLU A 69 -14.43 -26.44 12.16
C GLU A 69 -15.24 -26.94 10.94
N GLY A 70 -14.62 -27.76 10.09
CA GLY A 70 -15.24 -28.32 8.88
C GLY A 70 -15.49 -27.32 7.74
N ILE A 71 -15.16 -26.05 7.92
CA ILE A 71 -15.37 -24.98 6.94
C ILE A 71 -14.01 -24.41 6.49
N GLY A 72 -13.13 -24.12 7.44
CA GLY A 72 -11.88 -23.40 7.24
C GLY A 72 -12.09 -21.91 6.99
N ILE A 73 -11.02 -21.13 7.11
CA ILE A 73 -10.97 -19.71 6.78
C ILE A 73 -11.07 -19.58 5.26
N GLN A 74 -12.15 -18.96 4.80
CA GLN A 74 -12.36 -18.72 3.37
C GLN A 74 -11.51 -17.54 2.88
N PRO A 75 -10.93 -17.62 1.67
CA PRO A 75 -10.31 -16.46 1.04
C PRO A 75 -11.35 -15.40 0.67
N ASP A 76 -11.06 -14.14 1.00
CA ASP A 76 -11.78 -12.98 0.47
C ASP A 76 -11.38 -12.75 -1.00
N VAL A 77 -10.09 -12.87 -1.29
CA VAL A 77 -9.53 -12.88 -2.65
C VAL A 77 -9.17 -14.30 -3.02
N ARG A 78 -9.99 -14.92 -3.86
CA ARG A 78 -9.78 -16.29 -4.34
C ARG A 78 -8.89 -16.28 -5.58
N VAL A 79 -7.69 -16.82 -5.43
CA VAL A 79 -6.78 -17.07 -6.56
C VAL A 79 -7.24 -18.33 -7.29
N PRO A 80 -7.43 -18.29 -8.62
CA PRO A 80 -7.88 -19.46 -9.36
C PRO A 80 -6.81 -20.56 -9.41
N VAL A 81 -7.27 -21.80 -9.57
CA VAL A 81 -6.42 -22.96 -9.83
C VAL A 81 -6.68 -23.36 -11.27
N ASP A 82 -5.81 -22.92 -12.17
CA ASP A 82 -5.90 -23.15 -13.61
C ASP A 82 -4.51 -23.45 -14.20
N VAL A 83 -4.44 -23.61 -15.52
CA VAL A 83 -3.17 -23.94 -16.20
C VAL A 83 -2.11 -22.87 -15.96
N GLU A 84 -2.50 -21.59 -15.87
CA GLU A 84 -1.56 -20.50 -15.65
C GLU A 84 -0.99 -20.57 -14.23
N THR A 85 -1.85 -20.68 -13.20
CA THR A 85 -1.38 -20.70 -11.81
C THR A 85 -0.70 -22.01 -11.41
N VAL A 86 -1.06 -23.14 -12.04
CA VAL A 86 -0.43 -24.45 -11.78
C VAL A 86 0.95 -24.56 -12.42
N PHE A 87 1.15 -23.97 -13.61
CA PHE A 87 2.44 -23.99 -14.30
C PHE A 87 3.24 -22.69 -14.12
N SER A 88 2.78 -21.77 -13.27
CA SER A 88 3.54 -20.59 -12.89
C SER A 88 4.89 -21.00 -12.30
N THR A 89 5.93 -20.23 -12.63
CA THR A 89 7.25 -20.36 -12.01
C THR A 89 7.34 -19.62 -10.68
N GLY A 90 6.35 -18.79 -10.36
CA GLY A 90 6.26 -17.99 -9.15
C GLY A 90 5.26 -18.53 -8.13
N ASP A 91 4.84 -17.67 -7.20
CA ASP A 91 3.80 -17.99 -6.21
C ASP A 91 2.55 -17.17 -6.53
N PRO A 92 1.53 -17.76 -7.17
CA PRO A 92 0.35 -17.04 -7.61
C PRO A 92 -0.48 -16.48 -6.45
N VAL A 93 -0.37 -17.05 -5.25
CA VAL A 93 -1.07 -16.54 -4.06
C VAL A 93 -0.37 -15.31 -3.52
N LEU A 94 0.96 -15.33 -3.48
CA LEU A 94 1.76 -14.17 -3.10
C LEU A 94 1.59 -13.03 -4.11
N GLU A 95 1.67 -13.32 -5.41
CA GLU A 95 1.52 -12.33 -6.49
C GLU A 95 0.14 -11.65 -6.43
N ALA A 96 -0.93 -12.42 -6.25
CA ALA A 96 -2.27 -11.87 -6.08
C ALA A 96 -2.40 -10.99 -4.82
N ALA A 97 -1.72 -11.35 -3.74
CA ALA A 97 -1.70 -10.55 -2.51
C ALA A 97 -0.94 -9.23 -2.68
N VAL A 98 0.16 -9.23 -3.43
CA VAL A 98 0.89 -8.00 -3.79
C VAL A 98 0.00 -7.11 -4.66
N ALA A 99 -0.60 -7.65 -5.72
CA ALA A 99 -1.50 -6.89 -6.59
C ALA A 99 -2.68 -6.29 -5.82
N TYR A 100 -3.28 -7.05 -4.89
CA TYR A 100 -4.34 -6.53 -4.03
C TYR A 100 -3.87 -5.39 -3.13
N LEU A 101 -2.66 -5.49 -2.57
CA LEU A 101 -2.09 -4.42 -1.74
C LEU A 101 -1.80 -3.18 -2.57
N GLU A 102 -1.18 -3.35 -3.74
CA GLU A 102 -0.91 -2.26 -4.67
C GLU A 102 -2.19 -1.51 -5.02
N GLU A 103 -3.24 -2.23 -5.44
CA GLU A 103 -4.56 -1.63 -5.71
C GLU A 103 -5.14 -0.93 -4.48
N ALA A 104 -5.13 -1.60 -3.32
CA ALA A 104 -5.70 -1.06 -2.08
C ALA A 104 -4.93 0.14 -1.52
N THR A 105 -3.64 0.29 -1.86
CA THR A 105 -2.79 1.42 -1.43
C THR A 105 -2.55 2.44 -2.54
N THR A 106 -3.12 2.24 -3.74
CA THR A 106 -2.97 3.20 -4.83
C THR A 106 -3.70 4.48 -4.46
N VAL A 107 -2.97 5.59 -4.47
CA VAL A 107 -3.54 6.92 -4.32
C VAL A 107 -3.93 7.45 -5.70
N PRO A 108 -5.17 7.94 -5.90
CA PRO A 108 -5.56 8.58 -7.15
C PRO A 108 -4.61 9.70 -7.55
N THR A 109 -4.22 9.72 -8.82
CA THR A 109 -3.39 10.78 -9.39
C THR A 109 -4.13 11.51 -10.51
N GLU A 110 -3.94 12.82 -10.59
CA GLU A 110 -4.40 13.68 -11.68
C GLU A 110 -3.21 14.17 -12.49
N ASP A 111 -3.25 14.00 -13.82
CA ASP A 111 -2.24 14.55 -14.73
C ASP A 111 -2.58 16.02 -15.03
N ALA A 112 -1.68 16.92 -14.66
CA ALA A 112 -1.81 18.36 -14.86
C ALA A 112 -0.90 18.92 -15.98
N GLY A 113 -0.25 18.04 -16.75
CA GLY A 113 0.50 18.40 -17.94
C GLY A 113 1.98 18.72 -17.70
N GLU A 114 2.58 19.46 -18.63
CA GLU A 114 3.99 19.84 -18.61
C GLU A 114 4.17 21.24 -18.02
N ILE A 115 5.23 21.43 -17.23
CA ILE A 115 5.63 22.73 -16.68
C ILE A 115 7.01 23.13 -17.19
N GLY A 116 7.33 24.43 -17.16
CA GLY A 116 8.63 24.97 -17.53
C GLY A 116 9.37 25.68 -16.39
N TYR A 117 10.62 26.06 -16.67
CA TYR A 117 11.37 26.97 -15.80
C TYR A 117 10.73 28.36 -15.76
N GLU A 118 10.82 29.01 -14.60
CA GLU A 118 10.27 30.35 -14.32
C GLU A 118 8.75 30.46 -14.51
N GLU A 119 8.06 29.31 -14.58
CA GLU A 119 6.62 29.23 -14.59
C GLU A 119 6.08 29.15 -13.15
N GLU A 120 5.05 29.94 -12.89
CA GLU A 120 4.25 29.85 -11.68
C GLU A 120 2.92 29.20 -12.03
N VAL A 121 2.71 27.98 -11.53
CA VAL A 121 1.51 27.19 -11.80
C VAL A 121 0.64 27.22 -10.56
N THR A 122 -0.62 27.62 -10.73
CA THR A 122 -1.63 27.52 -9.67
C THR A 122 -2.55 26.35 -9.96
N GLY A 123 -2.84 25.56 -8.93
CA GLY A 123 -3.67 24.36 -9.03
C GLY A 123 -4.60 24.21 -7.83
N SER A 124 -5.49 23.22 -7.93
CA SER A 124 -6.34 22.80 -6.81
C SER A 124 -6.11 21.32 -6.52
N LEU A 125 -6.02 20.99 -5.24
CA LEU A 125 -5.85 19.63 -4.73
C LEU A 125 -7.14 19.16 -4.06
N SER A 126 -7.60 17.97 -4.40
CA SER A 126 -8.66 17.27 -3.68
C SER A 126 -8.06 16.37 -2.59
N GLU A 127 -8.77 16.19 -1.48
CA GLU A 127 -8.32 15.31 -0.39
C GLU A 127 -8.14 13.86 -0.87
N GLY A 128 -7.03 13.23 -0.48
CA GLY A 128 -6.70 11.87 -0.92
C GLY A 128 -6.28 11.74 -2.39
N VAL A 129 -6.05 12.85 -3.10
CA VAL A 129 -5.60 12.87 -4.50
C VAL A 129 -4.22 13.51 -4.58
N ARG A 130 -3.41 13.09 -5.55
CA ARG A 130 -2.13 13.72 -5.88
C ARG A 130 -2.15 14.28 -7.29
N VAL A 131 -1.50 15.40 -7.52
CA VAL A 131 -1.41 16.00 -8.87
C VAL A 131 0.01 15.81 -9.40
N ARG A 132 0.14 15.35 -10.64
CA ARG A 132 1.43 15.09 -11.28
C ARG A 132 1.63 16.00 -12.49
N TYR A 133 2.82 16.56 -12.57
CA TYR A 133 3.32 17.32 -13.71
C TYR A 133 4.52 16.61 -14.32
N THR A 134 4.73 16.81 -15.61
CA THR A 134 5.98 16.43 -16.29
C THR A 134 6.90 17.63 -16.40
N PHE A 135 8.20 17.41 -16.21
CA PHE A 135 9.20 18.47 -16.26
C PHE A 135 10.52 17.92 -16.80
N SER A 136 11.21 18.68 -17.66
CA SER A 136 12.54 18.35 -18.15
C SER A 136 13.59 19.24 -17.48
N ILE A 137 14.35 18.67 -16.54
CA ILE A 137 15.49 19.33 -15.92
C ILE A 137 16.58 19.47 -16.97
N GLN A 138 17.05 20.69 -17.22
CA GLN A 138 18.13 20.93 -18.16
C GLN A 138 19.50 20.66 -17.52
N ALA A 139 20.43 20.12 -18.30
CA ALA A 139 21.82 19.97 -17.89
C ALA A 139 22.43 21.34 -17.52
N GLY A 140 23.28 21.37 -16.48
CA GLY A 140 23.99 22.59 -16.08
C GLY A 140 23.77 22.98 -14.63
N GLU A 141 23.04 24.08 -14.40
CA GLU A 141 22.86 24.67 -13.07
C GLU A 141 21.83 23.90 -12.23
N ALA A 142 21.79 24.21 -10.92
CA ALA A 142 20.85 23.58 -10.01
C ALA A 142 19.40 23.96 -10.34
N THR A 143 18.45 23.07 -10.08
CA THR A 143 17.02 23.33 -10.23
C THR A 143 16.36 23.31 -8.88
N ASN A 144 15.63 24.36 -8.54
CA ASN A 144 14.84 24.44 -7.33
C ASN A 144 13.35 24.39 -7.68
N ILE A 145 12.58 23.60 -6.94
CA ILE A 145 11.13 23.48 -7.11
C ILE A 145 10.50 23.77 -5.76
N PHE A 146 9.57 24.72 -5.73
CA PHE A 146 8.88 25.16 -4.53
C PHE A 146 7.38 24.92 -4.67
N LEU A 147 6.78 24.43 -3.61
CA LEU A 147 5.35 24.20 -3.51
C LEU A 147 4.83 24.94 -2.28
N SER A 148 3.81 25.79 -2.47
CA SER A 148 3.19 26.52 -1.38
C SER A 148 1.67 26.40 -1.37
N SER A 149 1.10 26.37 -0.18
CA SER A 149 -0.35 26.45 0.04
C SER A 149 -0.66 27.14 1.36
N ASP A 150 -1.69 27.97 1.37
CA ASP A 150 -2.27 28.50 2.61
C ASP A 150 -3.35 27.56 3.19
N ASP A 151 -3.77 26.55 2.42
CA ASP A 151 -4.93 25.71 2.72
C ASP A 151 -4.54 24.36 3.34
N PHE A 152 -3.35 23.83 3.04
CA PHE A 152 -2.90 22.51 3.52
C PHE A 152 -1.38 22.44 3.72
N ASP A 153 -0.96 21.42 4.46
CA ASP A 153 0.45 21.07 4.65
C ASP A 153 0.97 20.36 3.41
N THR A 154 1.91 20.96 2.69
CA THR A 154 2.31 20.52 1.36
C THR A 154 3.33 19.39 1.41
N TYR A 155 3.35 18.56 0.36
CA TYR A 155 4.39 17.56 0.17
C TYR A 155 4.75 17.49 -1.31
N LEU A 156 6.00 17.83 -1.63
CA LEU A 156 6.58 17.77 -2.95
C LEU A 156 7.45 16.51 -3.12
N ARG A 157 7.18 15.72 -4.16
CA ARG A 157 8.01 14.56 -4.55
C ARG A 157 8.41 14.64 -6.01
N ILE A 158 9.66 14.33 -6.31
CA ILE A 158 10.19 14.25 -7.67
C ILE A 158 10.50 12.79 -7.95
N TYR A 159 9.86 12.23 -8.97
CA TYR A 159 10.11 10.88 -9.45
C TYR A 159 10.93 10.91 -10.74
N ASP A 160 11.53 9.78 -11.09
CA ASP A 160 12.03 9.56 -12.44
C ASP A 160 10.90 9.65 -13.50
N SER A 161 11.29 9.66 -14.78
CA SER A 161 10.34 9.69 -15.90
C SER A 161 9.35 8.51 -15.95
N SER A 162 9.62 7.40 -15.24
CA SER A 162 8.68 6.28 -15.15
C SER A 162 7.59 6.49 -14.09
N GLY A 163 7.85 7.36 -13.11
CA GLY A 163 6.96 7.58 -11.96
C GLY A 163 7.02 6.49 -10.90
N GLU A 164 7.99 5.58 -10.97
CA GLU A 164 8.15 4.47 -10.03
C GLU A 164 9.14 4.78 -8.90
N SER A 165 10.24 5.50 -9.19
CA SER A 165 11.28 5.78 -8.19
C SER A 165 11.30 7.26 -7.79
N ILE A 166 11.24 7.54 -6.49
CA ILE A 166 11.43 8.88 -5.94
C ILE A 166 12.93 9.23 -5.98
N LEU A 167 13.25 10.37 -6.57
CA LEU A 167 14.60 10.93 -6.65
C LEU A 167 14.89 11.86 -5.47
N VAL A 168 13.92 12.70 -5.11
CA VAL A 168 13.98 13.62 -3.97
C VAL A 168 12.57 13.99 -3.53
N GLU A 169 12.39 14.23 -2.24
CA GLU A 169 11.12 14.62 -1.66
C GLU A 169 11.34 15.56 -0.47
N ASN A 170 10.38 16.43 -0.20
CA ASN A 170 10.35 17.29 0.97
C ASN A 170 8.93 17.75 1.25
N ASP A 171 8.52 17.74 2.52
CA ASP A 171 7.26 18.31 3.02
C ASP A 171 7.47 19.71 3.64
N ASP A 172 8.60 19.94 4.32
CA ASP A 172 8.87 21.21 5.01
C ASP A 172 10.14 21.92 4.49
N LEU A 173 10.04 23.17 4.04
CA LEU A 173 11.20 24.02 3.69
C LEU A 173 12.09 24.38 4.89
N GLY A 174 11.64 24.11 6.12
CA GLY A 174 12.34 24.46 7.35
C GLY A 174 11.44 24.33 8.58
N GLU A 175 11.96 24.69 9.75
CA GLU A 175 11.17 24.60 10.98
C GLU A 175 9.97 25.56 10.97
N GLY A 176 8.77 25.02 11.13
CA GLY A 176 7.54 25.80 11.30
C GLY A 176 6.94 26.35 10.01
N THR A 177 7.34 25.83 8.85
CA THR A 177 6.68 26.05 7.56
C THR A 177 5.95 24.78 7.13
N PHE A 178 4.82 24.95 6.46
CA PHE A 178 4.01 23.90 5.84
C PHE A 178 4.18 23.86 4.31
N ASN A 179 5.09 24.69 3.79
CA ASN A 179 5.45 24.77 2.38
C ASN A 179 6.69 23.92 2.12
N SER A 180 6.67 23.18 1.02
CA SER A 180 7.73 22.28 0.59
C SER A 180 8.65 22.91 -0.46
N GLY A 181 9.84 22.34 -0.59
CA GLY A 181 10.68 22.59 -1.75
C GLY A 181 11.92 21.72 -1.78
N VAL A 182 12.40 21.46 -2.98
CA VAL A 182 13.54 20.57 -3.25
C VAL A 182 14.57 21.30 -4.10
N SER A 183 15.84 20.98 -3.87
CA SER A 183 16.97 21.48 -4.65
C SER A 183 17.67 20.30 -5.31
N ILE A 184 17.66 20.29 -6.64
CA ILE A 184 18.30 19.28 -7.46
C ILE A 184 19.63 19.87 -7.94
N PRO A 185 20.78 19.24 -7.66
CA PRO A 185 22.07 19.75 -8.11
C PRO A 185 22.16 19.70 -9.63
N GLY A 186 23.04 20.54 -10.17
CA GLY A 186 23.33 20.57 -11.60
C GLY A 186 23.65 19.20 -12.20
N LEU A 187 22.96 18.85 -13.28
CA LEU A 187 23.07 17.55 -13.96
C LEU A 187 24.06 17.64 -15.14
N SER A 188 24.63 16.49 -15.52
CA SER A 188 25.50 16.39 -16.71
C SER A 188 24.73 16.38 -18.02
N ASP A 189 23.50 15.86 -17.99
CA ASP A 189 22.60 15.65 -19.11
C ASP A 189 21.18 16.02 -18.69
N ASP A 190 20.32 16.32 -19.66
CA ASP A 190 18.91 16.61 -19.40
C ASP A 190 18.22 15.38 -18.78
N LEU A 191 17.26 15.62 -17.89
CA LEU A 191 16.51 14.58 -17.18
C LEU A 191 15.02 14.89 -17.13
N ASP A 192 14.23 14.03 -17.74
CA ASP A 192 12.77 14.05 -17.61
C ASP A 192 12.35 13.46 -16.26
N VAL A 193 11.50 14.19 -15.54
CA VAL A 193 11.00 13.84 -14.22
C VAL A 193 9.49 14.04 -14.12
N ILE A 194 8.90 13.41 -13.11
CA ILE A 194 7.54 13.68 -12.68
C ILE A 194 7.57 14.46 -11.37
N VAL A 195 6.92 15.62 -11.34
CA VAL A 195 6.74 16.46 -10.16
C VAL A 195 5.36 16.17 -9.58
N GLU A 196 5.31 15.56 -8.39
CA GLU A 196 4.07 15.22 -7.68
C GLU A 196 3.82 16.20 -6.54
N VAL A 197 2.62 16.78 -6.53
CA VAL A 197 2.07 17.64 -5.51
C VAL A 197 1.03 16.86 -4.72
N SER A 198 1.18 16.82 -3.39
CA SER A 198 0.16 16.29 -2.49
C SER A 198 0.08 17.11 -1.21
N ALA A 199 -0.93 16.82 -0.39
CA ALA A 199 -0.91 17.18 1.02
C ALA A 199 -0.06 16.17 1.80
N TYR A 200 0.46 16.57 2.94
CA TYR A 200 1.09 15.65 3.89
C TYR A 200 0.09 14.57 4.31
N ASN A 201 0.53 13.30 4.31
CA ASN A 201 -0.33 12.11 4.48
C ASN A 201 -1.55 12.01 3.55
N ASP A 202 -1.59 12.78 2.46
CA ASP A 202 -2.77 12.91 1.58
C ASP A 202 -4.02 13.45 2.32
N GLU A 203 -3.83 14.09 3.49
CA GLU A 203 -4.86 14.68 4.34
C GLU A 203 -4.90 16.20 4.17
N GLY A 204 -5.51 16.67 3.09
CA GLY A 204 -5.64 18.10 2.82
C GLY A 204 -6.23 18.39 1.45
N SER A 205 -6.85 19.55 1.31
CA SER A 205 -7.40 20.01 0.04
C SER A 205 -7.37 21.52 -0.01
N GLY A 206 -7.34 22.09 -1.21
CA GLY A 206 -7.28 23.53 -1.38
C GLY A 206 -6.51 23.94 -2.61
N THR A 207 -6.04 25.17 -2.62
CA THR A 207 -5.24 25.72 -3.72
C THR A 207 -3.76 25.68 -3.39
N TYR A 208 -2.93 25.56 -4.42
CA TYR A 208 -1.48 25.59 -4.27
C TYR A 208 -0.83 26.35 -5.41
N THR A 209 0.42 26.77 -5.17
CA THR A 209 1.30 27.37 -6.17
C THR A 209 2.58 26.54 -6.27
N LEU A 210 2.94 26.15 -7.48
CA LEU A 210 4.17 25.45 -7.81
C LEU A 210 5.06 26.38 -8.64
N THR A 211 6.33 26.50 -8.26
CA THR A 211 7.30 27.34 -8.96
C THR A 211 8.59 26.56 -9.21
N VAL A 212 9.14 26.66 -10.41
CA VAL A 212 10.43 26.05 -10.79
C VAL A 212 11.44 27.13 -11.14
N THR A 213 12.61 27.14 -10.51
CA THR A 213 13.67 28.13 -10.77
C THR A 213 15.04 27.48 -11.04
N PRO A 214 15.84 28.02 -11.99
CA PRO A 214 17.18 27.49 -12.31
C PRO A 214 18.29 27.95 -11.34
N ASN A 215 17.96 28.66 -10.26
CA ASN A 215 18.90 29.16 -9.25
C ASN A 215 18.18 29.30 -7.89
N ASP A 216 18.93 29.53 -6.79
CA ASP A 216 18.37 29.78 -5.45
C ASP A 216 17.23 30.81 -5.56
N ALA A 217 16.09 30.53 -4.91
CA ALA A 217 14.89 31.37 -4.92
C ALA A 217 15.19 32.87 -4.66
N PRO A 218 14.35 33.79 -5.16
CA PRO A 218 14.52 35.24 -5.02
C PRO A 218 14.69 35.74 -3.57
#